data_AF-A0A2N9IIS3-F1
#
_entry.id   AF-A0A2N9IIS3-F1
#
_cell.length_a   1.000
_cell.length_b   1.000
_cell.length_c   1.000
_cell.angle_alpha   90.00
_cell.angle_beta   90.00
_cell.angle_gamma   90.00
#
_symmetry.space_group_name_H-M   'P 1'
#
loop_
_entity.id
_entity.type
_entity.pdbx_description
1 polymer ?
#
loop_
_entity_poly.entity_id
_entity_poly.type
_entity_poly.pdbx_seq_one_letter_code
_entity_poly.pdbx_strand_id
1 'polypeptide(L)'
;MEGASMVRIDRKSSIESEPRTLGIDQIQFAREAALYVLNTRTIEEAMTIFTEGLEAVVNAPRHNGNTMMDTDEELEYTEGQLGLQGPRDVASAPF
;
A
#
# COMPACT_ATOMS: atom_id res chain seq x y z
N MET A 1 36.03 13.47 -33.93
CA MET A 1 34.99 14.35 -33.35
C MET A 1 33.86 13.44 -32.92
N GLU A 2 33.92 12.99 -31.68
CA GLU A 2 32.98 12.01 -31.10
C GLU A 2 31.59 12.65 -31.00
N GLY A 3 30.69 12.23 -31.87
CA GLY A 3 29.28 12.58 -31.78
C GLY A 3 28.67 11.79 -30.64
N ALA A 4 28.58 12.39 -29.46
CA ALA A 4 27.78 11.86 -28.36
C ALA A 4 26.37 11.60 -28.89
N SER A 5 26.00 10.33 -29.03
CA SER A 5 24.67 9.91 -29.41
C SER A 5 23.70 10.44 -28.35
N MET A 6 22.98 11.52 -28.67
CA MET A 6 21.84 11.96 -27.88
C MET A 6 20.86 10.81 -27.80
N VAL A 7 20.88 10.07 -26.68
CA VAL A 7 19.85 9.10 -26.33
C VAL A 7 18.56 9.91 -26.21
N ARG A 8 17.69 9.79 -27.22
CA ARG A 8 16.38 10.43 -27.22
C ARG A 8 15.59 9.80 -26.07
N ILE A 9 15.35 10.58 -25.02
CA ILE A 9 14.51 10.14 -23.91
C ILE A 9 13.08 10.12 -24.44
N ASP A 10 12.64 8.94 -24.88
CA ASP A 10 11.25 8.73 -25.28
C ASP A 10 10.39 8.70 -24.02
N ARG A 11 9.53 9.72 -23.86
CA ARG A 11 8.54 9.76 -22.78
C ARG A 11 7.49 8.69 -23.06
N LYS A 12 7.51 7.60 -22.30
CA LYS A 12 6.41 6.63 -22.27
C LYS A 12 5.32 7.14 -21.34
N SER A 13 4.05 6.95 -21.73
CA SER A 13 2.92 7.27 -20.87
C SER A 13 2.82 6.22 -19.76
N SER A 14 2.94 6.62 -18.49
CA SER A 14 2.90 5.69 -17.34
C SER A 14 1.63 4.82 -17.29
N ILE A 15 0.54 5.31 -17.89
CA ILE A 15 -0.76 4.63 -17.93
C ILE A 15 -0.73 3.25 -18.60
N GLU A 16 0.22 2.98 -19.49
CA GLU A 16 0.35 1.67 -20.16
C GLU A 16 1.17 0.67 -19.34
N SER A 17 1.95 1.15 -18.38
CA SER A 17 2.80 0.33 -17.50
C SER A 17 2.21 0.11 -16.11
N GLU A 18 1.21 0.91 -15.73
CA GLU A 18 0.60 0.84 -14.40
C GLU A 18 -0.52 -0.22 -14.35
N PRO A 19 -0.67 -0.93 -13.22
CA PRO A 19 -1.79 -1.83 -13.02
C PRO A 19 -3.09 -1.02 -13.03
N ARG A 20 -4.04 -1.43 -13.85
CA ARG A 20 -5.33 -0.75 -13.96
C ARG A 20 -6.07 -0.80 -12.63
N THR A 21 -6.51 0.35 -12.14
CA THR A 21 -7.37 0.41 -10.95
C THR A 21 -8.67 -0.34 -11.20
N LEU A 22 -9.08 -1.17 -10.24
CA LEU A 22 -10.35 -1.89 -10.28
C LEU A 22 -11.54 -0.91 -10.28
N GLY A 23 -12.58 -1.22 -11.06
CA GLY A 23 -13.85 -0.50 -11.00
C GLY A 23 -14.60 -0.76 -9.70
N ILE A 24 -15.59 0.09 -9.38
CA ILE A 24 -16.32 0.00 -8.10
C ILE A 24 -17.03 -1.35 -7.88
N ASP A 25 -17.59 -1.94 -8.94
CA ASP A 25 -18.26 -3.25 -8.85
C ASP A 25 -17.24 -4.37 -8.62
N GLN A 26 -16.05 -4.26 -9.20
CA GLN A 26 -14.97 -5.23 -9.01
C GLN A 26 -14.40 -5.15 -7.60
N ILE A 27 -14.29 -3.94 -7.04
CA ILE A 27 -13.89 -3.74 -5.64
C ILE A 27 -14.91 -4.38 -4.70
N GLN A 28 -16.20 -4.13 -4.92
CA GLN A 28 -17.26 -4.74 -4.11
C GLN A 28 -17.24 -6.27 -4.22
N PHE A 29 -17.13 -6.80 -5.43
CA PHE A 29 -17.04 -8.24 -5.64
C PHE A 29 -15.83 -8.85 -4.92
N ALA A 30 -14.65 -8.25 -5.06
CA ALA A 30 -13.42 -8.70 -4.40
C ALA A 30 -13.56 -8.66 -2.87
N ARG A 31 -14.23 -7.64 -2.34
CA ARG A 31 -14.53 -7.52 -0.91
C ARG A 31 -15.38 -8.69 -0.42
N GLU A 32 -16.50 -8.98 -1.10
CA GLU A 32 -17.38 -10.09 -0.69
C GLU A 32 -16.69 -11.45 -0.81
N ALA A 33 -15.88 -11.64 -1.85
CA ALA A 33 -15.07 -12.84 -2.00
C ALA A 33 -14.03 -12.99 -0.86
N ALA A 34 -13.36 -11.91 -0.47
CA ALA A 34 -12.42 -11.91 0.64
C ALA A 34 -13.12 -12.24 1.97
N LEU A 35 -14.28 -11.64 2.23
CA LEU A 35 -15.10 -11.95 3.42
C LEU A 35 -15.53 -13.41 3.46
N TYR A 36 -15.89 -14.00 2.31
CA TYR A 36 -16.23 -15.41 2.24
C TYR A 36 -15.06 -16.30 2.67
N VAL A 37 -13.85 -16.03 2.21
CA VAL A 37 -12.65 -16.78 2.61
C VAL A 37 -12.41 -16.66 4.12
N LEU A 38 -12.42 -15.43 4.66
CA LEU A 38 -12.18 -15.19 6.08
C LEU A 38 -13.21 -15.87 7.00
N ASN A 39 -14.46 -15.98 6.56
CA ASN A 39 -15.53 -16.57 7.36
C ASN A 39 -15.62 -18.10 7.24
N THR A 40 -15.02 -18.70 6.22
CA THR A 40 -15.18 -20.14 5.92
C THR A 40 -13.89 -20.96 6.05
N ARG A 41 -12.73 -20.32 6.06
CA ARG A 41 -11.41 -20.95 6.09
C ARG A 41 -10.70 -20.69 7.40
N THR A 42 -9.71 -21.54 7.71
CA THR A 42 -8.81 -21.26 8.82
C THR A 42 -7.89 -20.10 8.47
N ILE A 43 -7.25 -19.51 9.49
CA ILE A 43 -6.35 -18.36 9.29
C ILE A 43 -5.19 -18.75 8.37
N GLU A 44 -4.64 -19.95 8.52
CA GLU A 44 -3.49 -20.44 7.75
C GLU A 44 -3.85 -20.63 6.26
N GLU A 45 -5.03 -21.20 6.00
CA GLU A 45 -5.55 -21.35 4.64
C GLU A 45 -5.82 -19.98 4.01
N ALA A 46 -6.45 -19.06 4.74
CA ALA A 46 -6.72 -17.71 4.27
C ALA A 46 -5.41 -16.95 3.97
N MET A 47 -4.41 -17.04 4.85
CA MET A 47 -3.08 -16.46 4.63
C MET A 47 -2.46 -17.01 3.34
N THR A 48 -2.54 -18.31 3.12
CA THR A 48 -2.00 -18.94 1.90
C THR A 48 -2.70 -18.36 0.66
N ILE A 49 -4.04 -18.30 0.66
CA ILE A 49 -4.83 -17.75 -0.46
C ILE A 49 -4.46 -16.30 -0.76
N PHE A 50 -4.30 -15.44 0.26
CA PHE A 50 -4.02 -14.03 0.04
C PHE A 50 -2.56 -13.71 -0.30
N THR A 51 -1.64 -14.63 -0.02
CA THR A 51 -0.20 -14.41 -0.24
C THR A 51 0.39 -15.25 -1.35
N GLU A 52 -0.38 -16.18 -1.92
CA GLU A 52 0.05 -17.01 -3.04
C GLU A 52 0.50 -16.14 -4.23
N GLY A 53 1.73 -16.37 -4.68
CA GLY A 53 2.32 -15.66 -5.82
C GLY A 53 2.80 -14.24 -5.54
N LEU A 54 2.70 -13.75 -4.30
CA LEU A 54 3.30 -12.48 -3.91
C LEU A 54 4.78 -12.66 -3.56
N GLU A 55 5.62 -11.77 -4.06
CA GLU A 55 7.03 -11.68 -3.65
C GLU A 55 7.15 -10.67 -2.50
N ALA A 56 7.76 -11.11 -1.40
CA ALA A 56 8.02 -10.22 -0.28
C ALA A 56 8.96 -9.09 -0.74
N VAL A 57 8.57 -7.84 -0.47
CA VAL A 57 9.48 -6.72 -0.68
C VAL A 57 10.63 -6.86 0.33
N VAL A 58 11.80 -7.26 -0.14
CA VAL A 58 13.01 -7.33 0.69
C VAL A 58 13.33 -5.90 1.09
N ASN A 59 12.97 -5.54 2.33
CA ASN A 59 13.38 -4.26 2.91
C ASN A 59 14.91 -4.18 2.84
N ALA A 60 15.45 -3.09 2.27
CA ALA A 60 16.87 -2.78 2.37
C ALA A 60 17.31 -2.90 3.84
N PRO A 61 18.52 -3.41 4.14
CA PRO A 61 18.95 -3.68 5.49
C PRO A 61 18.75 -2.43 6.34
N ARG A 62 17.83 -2.53 7.30
CA ARG A 62 17.59 -1.49 8.28
C ARG A 62 18.93 -1.32 9.00
N HIS A 63 19.55 -0.16 8.85
CA HIS A 63 20.63 0.22 9.74
C HIS A 63 20.13 0.03 11.17
N ASN A 64 20.82 -0.84 11.92
CA ASN A 64 20.51 -1.21 13.31
C ASN A 64 19.92 -0.06 14.12
N GLY A 65 18.62 -0.11 14.33
CA GLY A 65 17.89 0.68 15.29
C GLY A 65 16.59 -0.06 15.55
N ASN A 66 16.46 -0.62 16.76
CA ASN A 66 15.29 -1.35 17.22
C ASN A 66 13.99 -0.65 16.84
N THR A 67 13.31 -1.16 15.82
CA THR A 67 11.87 -0.99 15.70
C THR A 67 11.34 -2.31 15.17
N MET A 68 11.30 -3.30 16.06
CA MET A 68 10.22 -4.28 15.99
C MET A 68 8.94 -3.45 15.91
N MET A 69 8.20 -3.55 14.79
CA MET A 69 6.78 -3.20 14.86
C MET A 69 6.20 -4.27 15.76
N ASP A 70 6.05 -3.90 17.03
CA ASP A 70 5.35 -4.71 18.00
C ASP A 70 3.93 -4.86 17.48
N THR A 71 3.62 -6.07 17.01
CA THR A 71 2.34 -6.40 16.38
C THR A 71 1.55 -7.25 17.38
N ASP A 72 1.49 -6.81 18.64
CA ASP A 72 0.87 -7.58 19.73
C ASP A 72 0.10 -6.74 20.77
N GLU A 73 -0.15 -5.45 20.55
CA GLU A 73 -0.93 -4.66 21.52
C GLU A 73 -2.16 -3.98 20.88
N GLU A 74 -3.31 -4.61 21.16
CA GLU A 74 -4.61 -3.97 21.46
C GLU A 74 -5.37 -3.27 20.33
N LEU A 75 -6.39 -3.98 19.82
CA LEU A 75 -7.65 -3.37 19.39
C LEU A 75 -8.40 -2.80 20.61
N GLU A 76 -7.80 -1.84 21.33
CA GLU A 76 -8.50 -1.03 22.31
C GLU A 76 -8.65 0.38 21.75
N TYR A 77 -9.88 0.69 21.36
CA TYR A 77 -10.32 2.04 21.06
C TYR A 77 -10.11 2.92 22.29
N THR A 78 -8.94 3.52 22.42
CA THR A 78 -8.73 4.65 23.33
C THR A 78 -8.55 5.91 22.50
N GLU A 79 -9.67 6.63 22.38
CA GLU A 79 -9.72 8.06 22.09
C GLU A 79 -8.61 8.78 22.87
N GLY A 80 -7.56 9.30 22.20
CA GLY A 80 -6.59 10.09 22.95
C GLY A 80 -5.33 10.62 22.28
N GLN A 81 -4.68 9.92 21.34
CA GLN A 81 -3.27 10.28 21.09
C GLN A 81 -2.71 10.07 19.67
N LEU A 82 -3.53 10.04 18.61
CA LEU A 82 -3.05 10.38 17.28
C LEU A 82 -3.39 11.84 17.02
N GLY A 83 -2.38 12.70 17.07
CA GLY A 83 -2.51 14.14 16.90
C GLY A 83 -3.19 14.51 15.58
N LEU A 84 -4.52 14.57 15.60
CA LEU A 84 -5.33 15.30 14.64
C LEU A 84 -4.89 16.76 14.79
N GLN A 85 -3.93 17.19 13.96
CA GLN A 85 -3.88 18.61 13.63
C GLN A 85 -5.29 18.94 13.14
N GLY A 86 -5.99 19.78 13.89
CA GLY A 86 -7.36 20.18 13.59
C GLY A 86 -7.51 20.70 12.16
N PRO A 87 -8.74 20.99 11.69
CA PRO A 87 -8.95 21.48 10.34
C PRO A 87 -7.99 22.64 10.06
N ARG A 88 -7.08 22.46 9.09
CA ARG A 88 -6.12 23.50 8.73
C ARG A 88 -6.89 24.68 8.15
N ASP A 89 -6.70 25.84 8.75
CA ASP A 89 -7.29 27.08 8.29
C ASP A 89 -6.82 27.40 6.87
N VAL A 90 -7.76 27.29 5.91
CA VAL A 90 -7.55 27.59 4.49
C VAL A 90 -7.14 29.03 4.25
N ALA A 91 -7.34 29.93 5.22
CA ALA A 91 -6.90 31.32 5.11
C ALA A 91 -5.37 31.51 5.18
N SER A 92 -4.61 30.50 5.62
CA SER A 92 -3.14 30.58 5.69
C SER A 92 -2.41 29.86 4.55
N ALA A 93 -3.13 29.30 3.58
CA ALA A 93 -2.51 28.67 2.43
C ALA A 93 -1.92 29.72 1.47
N PRO A 94 -0.66 29.59 1.03
CA PRO A 94 -0.09 30.47 0.02
C PRO A 94 -0.76 30.27 -1.34
N PHE A 95 -0.97 31.35 -2.08
CA PHE A 95 -1.46 31.35 -3.47
C PHE A 95 -0.34 30.94 -4.45
#